data_AF-A0A7C3EYC0-F1
#
_entry.id   AF-A0A7C3EYC0-F1
#
_cell.length_a   1.000
_cell.length_b   1.000
_cell.length_c   1.000
_cell.angle_alpha   90.00
_cell.angle_beta   90.00
_cell.angle_gamma   90.00
#
_symmetry.space_group_name_H-M   'P 1'
#
loop_
_entity.id
_entity.type
_entity.pdbx_description
1 polymer ?
#
loop_
_entity_poly.entity_id
_entity_poly.type
_entity_poly.pdbx_seq_one_letter_code
_entity_poly.pdbx_strand_id
1 'polypeptide(L)'
;MRTNLRAGVVVLLAACIAAAGGCTPLRTKSVQLSRALARMDFAYENLFRAFIAKRVTEEVKNKGKALYDEGFAAHLPAREELVAAREAGDTGLKAPGRLDRVNQAIDTVNDRARRIEALNPSTAAPAPK
;
A
#
# COMPACT_ATOMS: atom_id res chain seq x y z
N MET A 1 -45.50 31.60 13.94
CA MET A 1 -44.08 31.91 13.64
C MET A 1 -43.23 30.72 14.06
N ARG A 2 -42.89 29.85 13.09
CA ARG A 2 -42.13 28.61 13.28
C ARG A 2 -41.04 28.54 12.21
N THR A 3 -39.81 28.90 12.52
CA THR A 3 -38.64 28.58 11.67
C THR A 3 -37.34 28.81 12.44
N ASN A 4 -36.95 27.90 13.33
CA ASN A 4 -35.58 27.82 13.86
C ASN A 4 -35.07 26.38 14.03
N LEU A 5 -35.78 25.38 13.50
CA LEU A 5 -35.38 23.96 13.65
C LEU A 5 -34.49 23.43 12.50
N ARG A 6 -34.34 24.18 11.40
CA ARG A 6 -33.68 23.66 10.18
C ARG A 6 -32.15 23.90 10.14
N ALA A 7 -31.63 24.90 10.85
CA ALA A 7 -30.19 25.20 10.83
C ALA A 7 -29.38 24.23 11.72
N GLY A 8 -29.91 23.83 12.88
CA GLY A 8 -29.19 22.95 13.81
C GLY A 8 -29.00 21.52 13.29
N VAL A 9 -29.99 21.00 12.55
CA VAL A 9 -29.93 19.62 12.01
C VAL A 9 -28.94 19.50 10.86
N VAL A 10 -28.78 20.55 10.03
CA VAL A 10 -27.85 20.53 8.90
C VAL A 10 -26.38 20.60 9.36
N VAL A 11 -26.08 21.35 10.42
CA VAL A 11 -24.73 21.38 11.00
C VAL A 11 -24.36 20.06 11.68
N LEU A 12 -25.32 19.41 12.36
CA LEU A 12 -25.08 18.10 12.99
C LEU A 12 -24.90 16.98 11.94
N LEU A 13 -25.63 17.03 10.82
CA LEU A 13 -25.48 16.05 9.73
C LEU A 13 -24.16 16.20 8.98
N ALA A 14 -23.66 17.43 8.79
CA ALA A 14 -22.36 17.67 8.15
C ALA A 14 -21.18 17.16 9.00
N ALA A 15 -21.27 17.26 10.34
CA ALA A 15 -20.29 16.68 11.24
C ALA A 15 -20.32 15.13 11.24
N CYS A 16 -21.51 14.53 11.09
CA CYS A 16 -21.65 13.07 10.98
C CYS A 16 -21.19 12.51 9.62
N ILE A 17 -21.32 13.27 8.53
CA ILE A 17 -20.85 12.84 7.20
C ILE A 17 -19.31 12.88 7.10
N ALA A 18 -18.66 13.80 7.82
CA ALA A 18 -17.20 13.77 7.98
C ALA A 18 -16.71 12.53 8.76
N ALA A 19 -17.53 11.98 9.66
CA ALA A 19 -17.23 10.78 10.44
C ALA A 19 -17.51 9.46 9.69
N ALA A 20 -18.34 9.46 8.64
CA ALA A 20 -18.77 8.24 7.94
C ALA A 20 -18.05 7.98 6.60
N GLY A 21 -17.30 8.95 6.06
CA GLY A 21 -16.64 8.82 4.74
C GLY A 21 -15.21 9.36 4.66
N GLY A 22 -14.68 9.94 5.75
CA GLY A 22 -13.37 10.60 5.75
C GLY A 22 -12.21 9.62 5.60
N CYS A 23 -11.22 9.99 4.79
CA CYS A 23 -9.89 9.38 4.80
C CYS A 23 -9.27 9.50 6.19
N THR A 24 -9.46 8.51 7.05
CA THR A 24 -8.71 8.42 8.31
C THR A 24 -7.25 8.07 8.00
N PRO A 25 -6.26 8.64 8.71
CA PRO A 25 -4.86 8.23 8.61
C PRO A 25 -4.67 6.70 8.63
N LEU A 26 -5.40 5.99 9.48
CA LEU A 26 -5.37 4.52 9.55
C LEU A 26 -5.82 3.88 8.23
N ARG A 27 -6.93 4.34 7.65
CA ARG A 27 -7.44 3.84 6.37
C ARG A 27 -6.47 4.18 5.25
N THR A 28 -5.91 5.39 5.22
CA THR A 28 -4.91 5.80 4.23
C THR A 28 -3.69 4.90 4.27
N LYS A 29 -3.13 4.62 5.46
CA LYS A 29 -1.96 3.75 5.59
C LYS A 29 -2.24 2.30 5.21
N SER A 30 -3.42 1.79 5.56
CA SER A 30 -3.89 0.47 5.12
C SER A 30 -3.97 0.37 3.60
N VAL A 31 -4.58 1.36 2.94
CA VAL A 31 -4.67 1.41 1.48
C VAL A 31 -3.28 1.55 0.83
N GLN A 32 -2.39 2.38 1.39
CA GLN A 32 -1.03 2.55 0.88
C GLN A 32 -0.22 1.24 0.96
N LEU A 33 -0.28 0.54 2.10
CA LEU A 33 0.41 -0.74 2.27
C LEU A 33 -0.13 -1.82 1.32
N SER A 34 -1.45 -1.91 1.16
CA SER A 34 -2.06 -2.85 0.20
C SER A 34 -1.71 -2.51 -1.25
N ARG A 35 -1.67 -1.23 -1.63
CA ARG A 35 -1.26 -0.80 -2.98
C ARG A 35 0.21 -1.11 -3.25
N ALA A 36 1.09 -0.92 -2.26
CA ALA A 36 2.50 -1.26 -2.39
C ALA A 36 2.68 -2.76 -2.65
N LEU A 37 1.98 -3.61 -1.89
CA LEU A 37 2.01 -5.06 -2.10
C LEU A 37 1.47 -5.43 -3.49
N ALA A 38 0.30 -4.91 -3.87
CA ALA A 38 -0.30 -5.20 -5.18
C ALA A 38 0.62 -4.79 -6.36
N ARG A 39 1.36 -3.69 -6.23
CA ARG A 39 2.36 -3.29 -7.23
C ARG A 39 3.50 -4.31 -7.30
N MET A 40 3.99 -4.76 -6.16
CA MET A 40 5.06 -5.77 -6.08
C MET A 40 4.62 -7.11 -6.67
N ASP A 41 3.39 -7.55 -6.37
CA ASP A 41 2.77 -8.75 -6.93
C ASP A 41 2.70 -8.66 -8.45
N PHE A 42 2.22 -7.54 -8.97
CA PHE A 42 2.14 -7.30 -10.41
C PHE A 42 3.52 -7.27 -11.08
N ALA A 43 4.51 -6.63 -10.44
CA ALA A 43 5.88 -6.60 -10.94
C ALA A 43 6.48 -8.01 -11.03
N TYR A 44 6.29 -8.82 -9.98
CA TYR A 44 6.80 -10.19 -9.94
C TYR A 44 6.06 -11.12 -10.92
N GLU A 45 4.75 -10.96 -11.06
CA GLU A 45 3.97 -11.70 -12.06
C GLU A 45 4.46 -11.40 -13.49
N ASN A 46 4.72 -10.13 -13.80
CA ASN A 46 5.27 -9.74 -15.10
C ASN A 46 6.66 -10.33 -15.36
N LEU A 47 7.52 -10.36 -14.32
CA LEU A 47 8.83 -11.00 -14.41
C LEU A 47 8.69 -12.51 -14.63
N PHE A 48 7.77 -13.17 -13.91
CA PHE A 48 7.51 -14.59 -14.05
C PHE A 48 6.96 -14.94 -15.44
N ARG A 49 6.05 -14.11 -15.98
CA ARG A 49 5.58 -14.22 -17.37
C ARG A 49 6.72 -14.05 -18.38
N ALA A 50 7.64 -13.11 -18.15
CA ALA A 50 8.83 -12.95 -18.98
C ALA A 50 9.75 -14.18 -18.92
N PHE A 51 9.88 -14.83 -17.76
CA PHE A 51 10.63 -16.07 -17.59
C PHE A 51 9.99 -17.23 -18.37
N ILE A 52 8.67 -17.42 -18.27
CA ILE A 52 7.93 -18.43 -19.05
C ILE A 52 8.13 -18.19 -20.56
N ALA A 53 8.11 -16.93 -20.99
CA ALA A 53 8.36 -16.54 -22.37
C ALA A 53 9.83 -16.62 -22.80
N LYS A 54 10.74 -17.16 -21.94
CA LYS A 54 12.19 -17.26 -22.16
C LYS A 54 12.87 -15.93 -22.46
N ARG A 55 12.31 -14.80 -22.01
CA ARG A 55 12.86 -13.44 -22.17
C ARG A 55 13.80 -13.03 -21.03
N VAL A 56 13.77 -13.74 -19.91
CA VAL A 56 14.71 -13.58 -18.80
C VAL A 56 15.20 -14.95 -18.32
N THR A 57 16.38 -14.98 -17.73
CA THR A 57 16.99 -16.22 -17.21
C THR A 57 16.38 -16.65 -15.88
N GLU A 58 16.62 -17.90 -15.50
CA GLU A 58 16.25 -18.39 -14.17
C GLU A 58 16.95 -17.63 -13.04
N GLU A 59 18.20 -17.20 -13.24
CA GLU A 59 18.92 -16.37 -12.28
C GLU A 59 18.20 -15.04 -12.03
N VAL A 60 17.73 -14.38 -13.09
CA VAL A 60 16.97 -13.13 -12.99
C VAL A 60 15.63 -13.36 -12.29
N LYS A 61 14.91 -14.45 -12.61
CA LYS A 61 13.68 -14.86 -11.90
C LYS A 61 13.95 -15.07 -10.41
N ASN A 62 15.04 -15.76 -10.06
CA ASN A 62 15.42 -16.03 -8.66
C ASN A 62 15.78 -14.75 -7.90
N LYS A 63 16.46 -13.79 -8.55
CA LYS A 63 16.68 -12.45 -7.98
C LYS A 63 15.35 -11.74 -7.70
N GLY A 64 14.41 -11.80 -8.64
CA GLY A 64 13.06 -11.26 -8.45
C GLY A 64 12.31 -11.91 -7.29
N LYS A 65 12.41 -13.24 -7.14
CA LYS A 65 11.81 -13.96 -6.03
C LYS A 65 12.39 -13.52 -4.68
N ALA A 66 13.71 -13.39 -4.58
CA ALA A 66 14.36 -12.93 -3.36
C ALA A 66 13.86 -11.53 -2.95
N LEU A 67 13.77 -10.60 -3.91
CA LEU A 67 13.21 -9.26 -3.66
C LEU A 67 11.75 -9.30 -3.22
N TYR A 68 10.94 -10.18 -3.83
CA TYR A 68 9.55 -10.38 -3.46
C TYR A 68 9.42 -10.89 -2.02
N ASP A 69 10.20 -11.92 -1.66
CA ASP A 69 10.21 -12.50 -0.32
C ASP A 69 10.62 -11.45 0.74
N GLU A 70 11.64 -10.64 0.45
CA GLU A 70 12.07 -9.52 1.32
C GLU A 70 10.97 -8.47 1.51
N GLY A 71 10.29 -8.07 0.43
CA GLY A 71 9.19 -7.12 0.49
C GLY A 71 8.01 -7.67 1.28
N PHE A 72 7.69 -8.96 1.09
CA PHE A 72 6.63 -9.62 1.83
C PHE A 72 6.95 -9.74 3.32
N ALA A 73 8.20 -10.03 3.68
CA ALA A 73 8.67 -10.03 5.05
C ALA A 73 8.55 -8.66 5.74
N ALA A 74 8.71 -7.56 4.99
CA ALA A 74 8.44 -6.21 5.51
C ALA A 74 6.95 -5.89 5.62
N HIS A 75 6.11 -6.41 4.71
CA HIS A 75 4.67 -6.17 4.68
C HIS A 75 3.93 -6.76 5.89
N LEU A 76 4.23 -8.02 6.24
CA LEU A 76 3.53 -8.75 7.31
C LEU A 76 3.47 -8.00 8.66
N PRO A 77 4.60 -7.59 9.26
CA PRO A 77 4.57 -6.91 10.56
C PRO A 77 3.85 -5.55 10.47
N ALA A 78 3.99 -4.81 9.37
CA ALA A 78 3.27 -3.55 9.19
C ALA A 78 1.75 -3.75 9.06
N ARG A 79 1.32 -4.86 8.46
CA ARG A 79 -0.10 -5.23 8.41
C ARG A 79 -0.63 -5.58 9.80
N GLU A 80 0.14 -6.30 10.60
CA GLU A 80 -0.21 -6.61 12.00
C GLU A 80 -0.35 -5.34 12.84
N GLU A 81 0.56 -4.38 12.68
CA GLU A 81 0.49 -3.08 13.36
C GLU A 81 -0.77 -2.28 12.99
N LEU A 82 -1.19 -2.32 11.73
CA LEU A 82 -2.41 -1.66 11.26
C LEU A 82 -3.67 -2.36 11.77
N VAL A 83 -3.65 -3.69 11.88
CA VAL A 83 -4.75 -4.47 12.49
C VAL A 83 -4.86 -4.13 13.97
N ALA A 84 -3.74 -4.12 14.70
CA ALA A 84 -3.70 -3.74 16.11
C ALA A 84 -4.15 -2.29 16.35
N ALA A 85 -3.87 -1.37 15.42
CA ALA A 85 -4.35 0.01 15.50
C ALA A 85 -5.86 0.13 15.27
N ARG A 86 -6.52 -0.85 14.66
CA ARG A 86 -7.94 -0.77 14.27
C ARG A 86 -8.88 -0.69 15.46
N GLU A 87 -8.54 -1.33 16.57
CA GLU A 87 -9.35 -1.31 17.80
C GLU A 87 -9.39 0.09 18.46
N ALA A 88 -8.31 0.86 18.30
CA ALA A 88 -8.19 2.22 18.84
C ALA A 88 -8.42 3.32 17.79
N GLY A 89 -8.66 2.97 16.52
CA GLY A 89 -8.78 3.94 15.43
C GLY A 89 -7.47 4.74 15.18
N ASP A 90 -7.59 6.01 14.79
CA ASP A 90 -6.41 6.83 14.44
C ASP A 90 -5.46 7.11 15.62
N THR A 91 -5.95 7.05 16.85
CA THR A 91 -5.07 7.15 18.04
C THR A 91 -4.20 5.90 18.18
N GLY A 92 -4.68 4.74 17.71
CA GLY A 92 -3.93 3.51 17.63
C GLY A 92 -2.66 3.62 16.77
N LEU A 93 -2.68 4.44 15.71
CA LEU A 93 -1.48 4.71 14.90
C LEU A 93 -0.42 5.53 15.64
N LYS A 94 -0.80 6.30 16.67
CA LYS A 94 0.10 7.16 17.44
C LYS A 94 0.89 6.40 18.51
N ALA A 95 0.69 5.09 18.62
CA ALA A 95 1.53 4.24 19.47
C ALA A 95 3.01 4.41 19.09
N PRO A 96 3.94 4.45 20.06
CA PRO A 96 5.35 4.77 19.81
C PRO A 96 5.97 3.99 18.64
N GLY A 97 6.45 4.73 17.64
CA GLY A 97 7.14 4.20 16.45
C GLY A 97 6.27 3.39 15.48
N ARG A 98 4.97 3.20 15.74
CA ARG A 98 4.10 2.37 14.89
C ARG A 98 3.97 2.95 13.48
N LEU A 99 3.67 4.24 13.39
CA LEU A 99 3.54 4.92 12.11
C LEU A 99 4.84 4.86 11.30
N ASP A 100 5.99 5.02 11.96
CA ASP A 100 7.31 4.95 11.31
C ASP A 100 7.60 3.55 10.78
N ARG A 101 7.31 2.49 11.56
CA ARG A 101 7.43 1.10 11.09
C ARG A 101 6.54 0.82 9.88
N VAL A 102 5.30 1.30 9.89
CA VAL A 102 4.38 1.15 8.75
C VAL A 102 4.88 1.91 7.52
N ASN A 103 5.39 3.14 7.69
CA ASN A 103 5.96 3.92 6.59
C ASN A 103 7.19 3.22 6.00
N GLN A 104 8.10 2.77 6.86
CA GLN A 104 9.30 2.05 6.45
C GLN A 104 8.97 0.77 5.67
N ALA A 105 7.95 0.02 6.09
CA ALA A 105 7.48 -1.15 5.37
C ALA A 105 6.89 -0.80 4.00
N ILE A 106 6.07 0.25 3.92
CA ILE A 106 5.54 0.75 2.63
C ILE A 106 6.68 1.12 1.70
N ASP A 107 7.68 1.85 2.19
CA ASP A 107 8.84 2.27 1.40
C ASP A 107 9.67 1.07 0.94
N THR A 108 9.86 0.08 1.82
CA THR A 108 10.57 -1.17 1.51
C THR A 108 9.84 -1.96 0.42
N VAL A 109 8.52 -2.17 0.57
CA VAL A 109 7.73 -2.90 -0.43
C VAL A 109 7.75 -2.19 -1.78
N ASN A 110 7.60 -0.86 -1.80
CA ASN A 110 7.70 -0.07 -3.02
C ASN A 110 9.10 -0.13 -3.66
N ASP A 111 10.15 -0.13 -2.84
CA ASP A 111 11.51 -0.29 -3.33
C ASP A 111 11.72 -1.67 -3.97
N ARG A 112 11.25 -2.73 -3.32
CA ARG A 112 11.32 -4.09 -3.88
C ARG A 112 10.52 -4.21 -5.17
N ALA A 113 9.33 -3.62 -5.24
CA ALA A 113 8.55 -3.55 -6.47
C ALA A 113 9.35 -2.88 -7.62
N ARG A 114 9.95 -1.71 -7.38
CA ARG A 114 10.79 -1.01 -8.39
C ARG A 114 11.99 -1.84 -8.83
N ARG A 115 12.65 -2.53 -7.89
CA ARG A 115 13.80 -3.39 -8.21
C ARG A 115 13.38 -4.61 -9.03
N ILE A 116 12.20 -5.19 -8.76
CA ILE A 116 11.64 -6.27 -9.59
C ILE A 116 11.26 -5.75 -10.98
N GLU A 117 10.64 -4.57 -11.08
CA GLU A 117 10.31 -3.92 -12.36
C GLU A 117 11.57 -3.72 -13.22
N ALA A 118 12.69 -3.34 -12.62
CA ALA A 118 13.98 -3.14 -13.29
C ALA A 118 14.64 -4.44 -13.78
N LEU A 119 14.25 -5.60 -13.23
CA LEU A 119 14.73 -6.90 -13.72
C LEU A 119 14.03 -7.36 -14.99
N ASN A 120 12.88 -6.77 -15.34
CA ASN A 120 12.10 -7.17 -16.51
C ASN A 120 12.44 -6.29 -17.71
N PRO A 121 13.02 -6.81 -18.81
CA PRO A 121 13.36 -6.01 -19.98
C PRO A 121 12.13 -5.46 -20.72
N SER A 122 10.93 -5.99 -20.45
CA SER A 122 9.67 -5.53 -21.08
C SER A 122 9.13 -4.23 -20.48
N THR A 123 9.70 -3.73 -19.39
CA THR A 123 9.37 -2.42 -18.78
C THR A 123 10.29 -1.30 -19.28
N ALA A 124 11.39 -1.64 -19.96
CA ALA A 124 12.18 -0.65 -20.69
C ALA A 124 11.33 -0.17 -21.88
N ALA A 125 10.96 1.11 -21.86
CA ALA A 125 10.25 1.74 -22.97
C ALA A 125 10.98 1.43 -24.30
N PRO A 126 10.27 1.17 -25.41
CA PRO A 126 10.94 1.04 -26.70
C PRO A 126 11.71 2.33 -26.96
N ALA A 127 12.99 2.20 -27.31
CA ALA A 127 13.82 3.34 -27.68
C ALA A 127 13.11 4.15 -28.78
N PRO A 128 13.06 5.50 -28.69
CA PRO A 128 12.52 6.30 -29.77
C PRO A 128 13.34 6.02 -31.04
N LYS A 129 12.63 5.73 -32.14
CA LYS A 129 13.21 5.55 -33.47
C LYS A 129 13.78 6.86 -34.00
#